data_AF-A0A085ZWC2-F1
#
_entry.id   AF-A0A085ZWC2-F1
#
_cell.length_a   1.000
_cell.length_b   1.000
_cell.length_c   1.000
_cell.angle_alpha   90.00
_cell.angle_beta   90.00
_cell.angle_gamma   90.00
#
_symmetry.space_group_name_H-M   'P 1'
#
loop_
_entity.id
_entity.type
_entity.pdbx_description
1 polymer ?
#
loop_
_entity_poly.entity_id
_entity_poly.type
_entity_poly.pdbx_seq_one_letter_code
_entity_poly.pdbx_strand_id
1 'polypeptide(L)'
;MFSKQVLPALPNEGVSKFGFENDSIRIDEYRILTAKGKSEYIKVLKSFSWFDEKNEDKKKEIIKILENDLEVNYSFLALEDLSFDTEGFETAESYKNLLKEMIKIAEIENQIKKINVVEKRNLINITILTNKNEELKYTVDINEIQDWIDTNFIEQLINEQLLPKTNNNKKFIALPAIDQIANVIFISQNDFEQAKKNGLIPSDDIFME
;
A
#
# COMPACT_ATOMS: atom_id res chain seq x y z
N MET A 1 72.18 45.10 17.34
CA MET A 1 71.72 44.67 16.01
C MET A 1 70.91 43.38 16.17
N PHE A 2 69.66 43.44 15.72
CA PHE A 2 68.69 42.40 15.34
C PHE A 2 68.13 41.39 16.38
N SER A 3 66.95 41.79 16.85
CA SER A 3 65.77 41.01 17.27
C SER A 3 65.46 39.81 16.36
N LYS A 4 65.14 38.65 16.96
CA LYS A 4 64.44 37.53 16.29
C LYS A 4 63.01 37.47 16.82
N GLN A 5 62.07 37.73 15.90
CA GLN A 5 60.62 37.64 16.10
C GLN A 5 60.13 36.19 16.03
N VAL A 6 59.12 35.91 16.85
CA VAL A 6 58.33 34.67 16.89
C VAL A 6 57.28 34.71 15.78
N LEU A 7 57.08 33.60 15.07
CA LEU A 7 55.92 33.35 14.20
C LEU A 7 55.27 31.99 14.55
N PRO A 8 53.95 31.84 14.33
CA PRO A 8 53.10 30.94 15.11
C PRO A 8 52.87 29.57 14.46
N ALA A 9 52.48 28.62 15.31
CA ALA A 9 52.08 27.26 14.94
C ALA A 9 50.78 27.27 14.11
N LEU A 10 50.78 26.49 13.03
CA LEU A 10 49.58 26.18 12.24
C LEU A 10 48.64 25.25 13.02
N PRO A 11 47.32 25.49 13.03
CA PRO A 11 46.36 24.55 13.59
C PRO A 11 46.11 23.39 12.61
N ASN A 12 46.25 22.16 13.11
CA ASN A 12 45.84 20.95 12.40
C ASN A 12 44.32 20.96 12.21
N GLU A 13 43.91 20.88 10.94
CA GLU A 13 42.54 20.76 10.49
C GLU A 13 41.92 19.41 10.91
N GLY A 14 40.65 19.48 11.32
CA GLY A 14 39.63 18.53 10.91
C GLY A 14 39.76 17.06 11.35
N VAL A 15 39.32 16.76 12.57
CA VAL A 15 38.63 15.48 12.83
C VAL A 15 37.23 15.81 13.30
N SER A 16 36.35 16.07 12.33
CA SER A 16 34.91 16.04 12.56
C SER A 16 34.57 14.60 12.97
N LYS A 17 34.04 14.44 14.19
CA LYS A 17 33.37 13.22 14.62
C LYS A 17 32.09 13.08 13.82
N PHE A 18 32.20 12.58 12.59
CA PHE A 18 31.06 11.94 11.94
C PHE A 18 30.76 10.68 12.75
N GLY A 19 29.63 10.73 13.46
CA GLY A 19 28.99 9.53 13.96
C GLY A 19 28.78 8.61 12.76
N PHE A 20 29.27 7.38 12.88
CA PHE A 20 28.84 6.30 12.02
C PHE A 20 27.34 6.15 12.25
N GLU A 21 26.53 6.76 11.39
CA GLU A 21 25.19 6.25 11.15
C GLU A 21 25.42 4.83 10.64
N ASN A 22 25.06 3.87 11.48
CA ASN A 22 24.90 2.49 11.08
C ASN A 22 23.80 2.47 10.02
N ASP A 23 24.16 2.64 8.76
CA ASP A 23 23.44 2.06 7.63
C ASP A 23 23.62 0.53 7.75
N SER A 24 23.00 -0.05 8.78
CA SER A 24 22.74 -1.48 8.76
C SER A 24 21.86 -1.69 7.55
N ILE A 25 22.39 -2.35 6.52
CA ILE A 25 21.61 -2.94 5.43
C ILE A 25 20.46 -3.67 6.12
N ARG A 26 19.27 -3.06 6.11
CA ARG A 26 18.10 -3.62 6.75
C ARG A 26 17.81 -4.86 5.93
N ILE A 27 18.13 -6.03 6.50
CA ILE A 27 17.95 -7.28 5.76
C ILE A 27 16.45 -7.39 5.52
N ASP A 28 16.08 -7.45 4.24
CA ASP A 28 14.69 -7.54 3.88
C ASP A 28 14.19 -8.97 4.10
N GLU A 29 13.29 -9.14 5.06
CA GLU A 29 12.71 -10.42 5.44
C GLU A 29 11.97 -11.09 4.28
N TYR A 30 11.40 -10.30 3.36
CA TYR A 30 10.74 -10.83 2.16
C TYR A 30 11.77 -11.50 1.25
N ARG A 31 12.92 -10.86 0.99
CA ARG A 31 14.01 -11.47 0.20
C ARG A 31 14.56 -12.74 0.86
N ILE A 32 14.66 -12.76 2.19
CA ILE A 32 15.08 -13.97 2.92
C ILE A 32 14.05 -15.10 2.72
N LEU A 33 12.77 -14.79 2.86
CA LEU A 33 11.70 -15.78 2.76
C LEU A 33 11.59 -16.33 1.34
N THR A 34 11.59 -15.47 0.32
CA THR A 34 11.48 -15.89 -1.08
C THR A 34 12.70 -16.69 -1.54
N ALA A 35 13.90 -16.40 -1.03
CA ALA A 35 15.10 -17.21 -1.30
C ALA A 35 14.99 -18.66 -0.77
N LYS A 36 14.16 -18.92 0.24
CA LYS A 36 13.86 -20.28 0.73
C LYS A 36 12.85 -21.02 -0.15
N GLY A 37 12.25 -20.34 -1.13
CA GLY A 37 11.33 -20.91 -2.11
C GLY A 37 9.85 -20.80 -1.71
N LYS A 38 8.99 -21.04 -2.71
CA LYS A 38 7.52 -20.94 -2.60
C LYS A 38 6.93 -21.76 -1.46
N SER A 39 7.48 -22.95 -1.19
CA SER A 39 6.96 -23.84 -0.14
C SER A 39 7.09 -23.22 1.26
N GLU A 40 8.21 -22.55 1.55
CA GLU A 40 8.39 -21.89 2.85
C GLU A 40 7.51 -20.63 2.94
N TYR A 41 7.39 -19.87 1.86
CA TYR A 41 6.47 -18.73 1.79
C TYR A 41 5.03 -19.13 2.11
N ILE A 42 4.52 -20.18 1.45
CA ILE A 42 3.17 -20.73 1.68
C ILE A 42 3.00 -21.19 3.14
N LYS A 43 4.03 -21.81 3.73
CA LYS A 43 3.98 -22.26 5.11
C LYS A 43 3.86 -21.09 6.10
N VAL A 44 4.61 -20.01 5.88
CA VAL A 44 4.50 -18.79 6.70
C VAL A 44 3.14 -18.13 6.50
N LEU A 45 2.66 -18.04 5.25
CA LEU A 45 1.35 -17.47 4.91
C LEU A 45 0.20 -18.15 5.66
N LYS A 46 0.21 -19.48 5.72
CA LYS A 46 -0.80 -20.29 6.41
C LYS A 46 -0.85 -20.08 7.94
N SER A 47 0.14 -19.40 8.52
CA SER A 47 0.14 -19.07 9.95
C SER A 47 -0.44 -17.69 10.24
N PHE A 48 -0.86 -16.96 9.20
CA PHE A 48 -1.22 -15.55 9.29
C PHE A 48 -2.74 -15.33 9.32
N SER A 49 -3.23 -14.53 10.29
CA SER A 49 -4.67 -14.41 10.55
C SER A 49 -5.48 -13.90 9.36
N TRP A 50 -4.95 -12.98 8.56
CA TRP A 50 -5.62 -12.54 7.32
C TRP A 50 -5.92 -13.68 6.36
N PHE A 51 -5.02 -14.67 6.27
CA PHE A 51 -5.24 -15.84 5.41
C PHE A 51 -6.37 -16.70 5.97
N ASP A 52 -6.44 -16.87 7.29
CA ASP A 52 -7.48 -17.65 7.97
C ASP A 52 -8.90 -17.09 7.75
N GLU A 53 -9.02 -15.77 7.68
CA GLU A 53 -10.29 -15.06 7.43
C GLU A 53 -10.85 -15.29 6.03
N LYS A 54 -10.03 -15.68 5.05
CA LYS A 54 -10.48 -15.96 3.69
C LYS A 54 -11.29 -17.25 3.64
N ASN A 55 -12.26 -17.31 2.73
CA ASN A 55 -12.98 -18.56 2.47
C ASN A 55 -12.03 -19.61 1.83
N GLU A 56 -12.41 -20.88 1.95
CA GLU A 56 -11.57 -22.01 1.51
C GLU A 56 -11.29 -22.01 0.00
N ASP A 57 -12.21 -21.50 -0.82
CA ASP A 57 -12.00 -21.43 -2.27
C ASP A 57 -10.95 -20.37 -2.62
N LYS A 58 -11.00 -19.20 -1.98
CA LYS A 58 -9.98 -18.16 -2.13
C LYS A 58 -8.63 -18.62 -1.59
N LYS A 59 -8.59 -19.33 -0.45
CA LYS A 59 -7.34 -19.94 0.06
C LYS A 59 -6.70 -20.87 -0.98
N LYS A 60 -7.49 -21.77 -1.59
CA LYS A 60 -7.00 -22.68 -2.64
C LYS A 60 -6.52 -21.93 -3.87
N GLU A 61 -7.24 -20.90 -4.29
CA GLU A 61 -6.86 -20.03 -5.41
C GLU A 61 -5.49 -19.39 -5.15
N ILE A 62 -5.31 -18.76 -3.98
CA ILE A 62 -4.04 -18.14 -3.57
C ILE A 62 -2.89 -19.16 -3.60
N ILE A 63 -3.08 -20.34 -3.00
CA ILE A 63 -2.04 -21.39 -3.01
C ILE A 63 -1.72 -21.84 -4.44
N LYS A 64 -2.73 -22.02 -5.29
CA LYS A 64 -2.52 -22.42 -6.69
C LYS A 64 -1.71 -21.38 -7.46
N ILE A 65 -2.03 -20.09 -7.30
CA ILE A 65 -1.31 -18.97 -7.93
C ILE A 65 0.14 -18.96 -7.46
N LEU A 66 0.36 -19.07 -6.14
CA LEU A 66 1.71 -19.13 -5.56
C LEU A 66 2.52 -20.30 -6.11
N GLU A 67 1.92 -21.49 -6.22
CA GLU A 67 2.61 -22.69 -6.69
C GLU A 67 2.94 -22.63 -8.19
N ASN A 68 2.02 -22.15 -9.03
CA ASN A 68 2.09 -22.35 -10.48
C ASN A 68 2.34 -21.09 -11.30
N ASP A 69 1.84 -19.93 -10.86
CA ASP A 69 1.66 -18.79 -11.76
C ASP A 69 2.63 -17.64 -11.46
N LEU A 70 3.03 -17.45 -10.20
CA LEU A 70 3.93 -16.37 -9.80
C LEU A 70 5.38 -16.85 -9.67
N GLU A 71 6.34 -16.02 -10.07
CA GLU A 71 7.72 -16.22 -9.62
C GLU A 71 7.82 -15.97 -8.12
N VAL A 72 8.79 -16.62 -7.46
CA VAL A 72 8.90 -16.56 -6.00
C VAL A 72 9.08 -15.13 -5.48
N ASN A 73 9.75 -14.25 -6.23
CA ASN A 73 9.96 -12.85 -5.86
C ASN A 73 8.70 -11.99 -5.98
N TYR A 74 7.64 -12.47 -6.64
CA TYR A 74 6.35 -11.78 -6.75
C TYR A 74 5.24 -12.45 -5.94
N SER A 75 5.58 -13.36 -5.02
CA SER A 75 4.61 -14.10 -4.19
C SER A 75 3.63 -13.21 -3.42
N PHE A 76 4.02 -11.99 -3.07
CA PHE A 76 3.14 -11.01 -2.40
C PHE A 76 1.92 -10.62 -3.24
N LEU A 77 1.98 -10.71 -4.57
CA LEU A 77 0.85 -10.38 -5.45
C LEU A 77 -0.33 -11.33 -5.25
N ALA A 78 -0.08 -12.59 -4.85
CA ALA A 78 -1.16 -13.52 -4.53
C ALA A 78 -1.97 -13.10 -3.29
N LEU A 79 -1.50 -12.09 -2.54
CA LEU A 79 -2.19 -11.57 -1.35
C LEU A 79 -3.22 -10.49 -1.68
N GLU A 80 -3.30 -10.03 -2.93
CA GLU A 80 -4.22 -8.98 -3.31
C GLU A 80 -5.69 -9.38 -3.11
N ASP A 81 -6.48 -8.42 -2.65
CA ASP A 81 -7.94 -8.50 -2.63
C ASP A 81 -8.56 -7.80 -3.84
N LEU A 82 -7.80 -6.89 -4.45
CA LEU A 82 -8.22 -6.10 -5.59
C LEU A 82 -7.00 -5.76 -6.46
N SER A 83 -7.12 -5.96 -7.76
CA SER A 83 -6.12 -5.58 -8.76
C SER A 83 -6.82 -4.81 -9.89
N PHE A 84 -6.22 -3.69 -10.31
CA PHE A 84 -6.77 -2.87 -11.38
C PHE A 84 -5.66 -2.09 -12.09
N ASP A 85 -5.92 -1.81 -13.37
CA ASP A 85 -5.13 -0.88 -14.16
C ASP A 85 -5.29 0.53 -13.59
N THR A 86 -4.17 1.20 -13.33
CA THR A 86 -4.20 2.55 -12.77
C THR A 86 -4.46 3.63 -13.81
N GLU A 87 -4.40 3.32 -15.11
CA GLU A 87 -4.85 4.20 -16.18
C GLU A 87 -6.38 4.11 -16.42
N GLY A 88 -6.95 5.11 -17.10
CA GLY A 88 -8.38 5.13 -17.47
C GLY A 88 -9.31 5.65 -16.36
N PHE A 89 -8.79 6.34 -15.35
CA PHE A 89 -9.55 6.92 -14.24
C PHE A 89 -10.05 8.35 -14.53
N GLU A 90 -10.32 8.68 -15.79
CA GLU A 90 -10.82 9.98 -16.23
C GLU A 90 -12.36 10.11 -16.19
N THR A 91 -13.08 9.04 -15.82
CA THR A 91 -14.57 9.01 -15.89
C THR A 91 -15.23 8.75 -14.54
N ALA A 92 -16.44 9.29 -14.33
CA ALA A 92 -17.23 8.98 -13.12
C ALA A 92 -17.52 7.46 -12.95
N GLU A 93 -17.67 6.71 -14.03
CA GLU A 93 -17.99 5.28 -13.95
C GLU A 93 -16.79 4.45 -13.47
N SER A 94 -15.56 4.83 -13.83
CA SER A 94 -14.33 4.18 -13.33
C SER A 94 -14.24 4.19 -11.79
N TYR A 95 -14.32 5.38 -11.18
CA TYR A 95 -14.34 5.54 -9.72
C TYR A 95 -15.54 4.87 -9.07
N LYS A 96 -16.71 4.90 -9.71
CA LYS A 96 -17.91 4.26 -9.18
C LYS A 96 -17.79 2.74 -9.16
N ASN A 97 -17.17 2.15 -10.17
CA ASN A 97 -16.92 0.71 -10.21
C ASN A 97 -15.88 0.31 -9.16
N LEU A 98 -14.77 1.03 -9.09
CA LEU A 98 -13.76 0.81 -8.05
C LEU A 98 -14.36 0.91 -6.64
N LEU A 99 -15.12 1.98 -6.37
CA LEU A 99 -15.79 2.19 -5.09
C LEU A 99 -16.73 1.04 -4.73
N LYS A 100 -17.50 0.51 -5.69
CA LYS A 100 -18.40 -0.63 -5.45
C LYS A 100 -17.63 -1.90 -5.07
N GLU A 101 -16.55 -2.20 -5.78
CA GLU A 101 -15.73 -3.38 -5.46
C GLU A 101 -15.09 -3.25 -4.07
N MET A 102 -14.55 -2.07 -3.73
CA MET A 102 -14.00 -1.82 -2.39
C MET A 102 -15.06 -1.94 -1.30
N ILE A 103 -16.28 -1.42 -1.51
CA ILE A 103 -17.39 -1.56 -0.57
C ILE A 103 -17.76 -3.03 -0.35
N LYS A 104 -17.77 -3.82 -1.42
CA LYS A 104 -18.07 -5.25 -1.38
C LYS A 104 -17.00 -6.05 -0.67
N ILE A 105 -15.72 -5.76 -0.94
CA ILE A 105 -14.58 -6.38 -0.24
C ILE A 105 -14.62 -6.04 1.26
N ALA A 106 -15.00 -4.82 1.61
CA ALA A 106 -15.14 -4.39 3.00
C ALA A 106 -16.42 -4.90 3.68
N GLU A 107 -17.35 -5.52 2.92
CA GLU A 107 -18.65 -6.03 3.38
C GLU A 107 -19.50 -4.95 4.09
N ILE A 108 -19.52 -3.73 3.54
CA ILE A 108 -20.20 -2.57 4.13
C ILE A 108 -21.39 -2.04 3.30
N GLU A 109 -21.89 -2.80 2.32
CA GLU A 109 -23.04 -2.40 1.48
C GLU A 109 -24.25 -2.01 2.34
N ASN A 110 -24.51 -2.79 3.39
CA ASN A 110 -25.62 -2.58 4.32
C ASN A 110 -25.45 -1.37 5.24
N GLN A 111 -24.32 -0.66 5.16
CA GLN A 111 -24.05 0.58 5.90
C GLN A 111 -24.17 1.83 5.02
N ILE A 112 -24.39 1.64 3.72
CA ILE A 112 -24.41 2.70 2.71
C ILE A 112 -25.84 2.88 2.20
N LYS A 113 -26.34 4.12 2.30
CA LYS A 113 -27.68 4.50 1.85
C LYS A 113 -27.69 4.88 0.38
N LYS A 114 -26.68 5.62 -0.06
CA LYS A 114 -26.59 6.12 -1.44
C LYS A 114 -25.14 6.44 -1.80
N ILE A 115 -24.78 6.13 -3.04
CA ILE A 115 -23.53 6.57 -3.67
C ILE A 115 -23.92 7.43 -4.88
N ASN A 116 -23.25 8.55 -5.04
CA ASN A 116 -23.40 9.43 -6.19
C ASN A 116 -22.01 9.82 -6.70
N VAL A 117 -21.70 9.45 -7.94
CA VAL A 117 -20.46 9.84 -8.62
C VAL A 117 -20.87 10.59 -9.87
N VAL A 118 -20.48 11.87 -9.95
CA VAL A 118 -20.91 12.76 -11.02
C VAL A 118 -19.70 13.49 -11.59
N GLU A 119 -19.58 13.41 -12.90
CA GLU A 119 -18.60 14.14 -13.67
C GLU A 119 -19.14 15.52 -14.06
N LYS A 120 -18.33 16.56 -13.86
CA LYS A 120 -18.67 17.92 -14.27
C LYS A 120 -17.41 18.66 -14.69
N ARG A 121 -17.29 18.94 -15.99
CA ARG A 121 -16.09 19.53 -16.60
C ARG A 121 -14.88 18.61 -16.35
N ASN A 122 -13.85 19.10 -15.67
CA ASN A 122 -12.64 18.36 -15.31
C ASN A 122 -12.70 17.75 -13.90
N LEU A 123 -13.86 17.72 -13.25
CA LEU A 123 -13.98 17.22 -11.87
C LEU A 123 -14.90 16.01 -11.79
N ILE A 124 -14.46 14.99 -11.07
CA ILE A 124 -15.29 13.85 -10.66
C ILE A 124 -15.64 14.05 -9.19
N ASN A 125 -16.92 14.26 -8.90
CA ASN A 125 -17.41 14.48 -7.55
C ASN A 125 -18.04 13.20 -7.03
N ILE A 126 -17.46 12.66 -5.96
CA ILE A 126 -17.88 11.44 -5.30
C ILE A 126 -18.56 11.83 -3.99
N THR A 127 -19.75 11.29 -3.76
CA THR A 127 -20.53 11.51 -2.53
C THR A 127 -21.10 10.19 -2.04
N ILE A 128 -20.86 9.88 -0.78
CA ILE A 128 -21.38 8.68 -0.11
C ILE A 128 -22.24 9.14 1.07
N LEU A 129 -23.49 8.67 1.11
CA LEU A 129 -24.39 8.86 2.24
C LEU A 129 -24.46 7.56 3.03
N THR A 130 -24.04 7.58 4.28
CA THR A 130 -24.12 6.41 5.17
C THR A 130 -25.55 6.23 5.71
N ASN A 131 -25.86 5.05 6.26
CA ASN A 131 -27.14 4.80 6.93
C ASN A 131 -27.34 5.62 8.21
N LYS A 132 -26.26 6.21 8.75
CA LYS A 132 -26.30 7.19 9.85
C LYS A 132 -26.59 8.62 9.36
N ASN A 133 -26.89 8.78 8.06
CA ASN A 133 -27.08 10.07 7.37
C ASN A 133 -25.84 10.97 7.37
N GLU A 134 -24.65 10.38 7.43
CA GLU A 134 -23.39 11.12 7.28
C GLU A 134 -23.05 11.23 5.80
N GLU A 135 -22.69 12.43 5.35
CA GLU A 135 -22.33 12.71 3.96
C GLU A 135 -20.80 12.84 3.84
N LEU A 136 -20.19 11.92 3.11
CA LEU A 136 -18.76 11.90 2.80
C LEU A 136 -18.55 12.40 1.37
N LYS A 137 -17.53 13.23 1.15
CA LYS A 137 -17.27 13.85 -0.15
C LYS A 137 -15.81 13.75 -0.51
N TYR A 138 -15.57 13.53 -1.79
CA TYR A 138 -14.25 13.59 -2.39
C TYR A 138 -14.37 14.12 -3.81
N THR A 139 -13.40 14.90 -4.25
CA THR A 139 -13.36 15.46 -5.60
C THR A 139 -12.02 15.13 -6.20
N VAL A 140 -12.05 14.52 -7.38
CA VAL A 140 -10.89 14.26 -8.22
C VAL A 140 -10.80 15.35 -9.28
N ASP A 141 -9.63 15.95 -9.46
CA ASP A 141 -9.35 16.82 -10.61
C ASP A 141 -8.63 16.02 -11.71
N ILE A 142 -9.35 15.80 -12.82
CA ILE A 142 -8.86 15.03 -13.98
C ILE A 142 -7.57 15.64 -14.55
N ASN A 143 -7.42 16.96 -14.49
CA ASN A 143 -6.22 17.62 -15.00
C ASN A 143 -4.97 17.33 -14.15
N GLU A 144 -5.15 17.05 -12.86
CA GLU A 144 -4.06 16.74 -11.94
C GLU A 144 -3.60 15.28 -12.09
N ILE A 145 -4.53 14.36 -12.34
CA ILE A 145 -4.24 12.93 -12.40
C ILE A 145 -3.80 12.43 -13.78
N GLN A 146 -4.07 13.17 -14.86
CA GLN A 146 -3.63 12.82 -16.23
C GLN A 146 -3.93 11.36 -16.62
N ASP A 147 -5.18 10.95 -16.45
CA ASP A 147 -5.74 9.61 -16.71
C ASP A 147 -5.42 8.53 -15.68
N TRP A 148 -4.52 8.80 -14.72
CA TRP A 148 -4.19 7.90 -13.63
C TRP A 148 -5.23 7.93 -12.50
N ILE A 149 -5.24 6.91 -11.66
CA ILE A 149 -6.03 6.94 -10.41
C ILE A 149 -5.49 8.03 -9.46
N ASP A 150 -6.41 8.79 -8.85
CA ASP A 150 -6.09 9.59 -7.68
C ASP A 150 -5.89 8.68 -6.47
N THR A 151 -4.66 8.39 -6.08
CA THR A 151 -4.38 7.51 -4.94
C THR A 151 -4.90 8.07 -3.60
N ASN A 152 -5.09 9.39 -3.49
CA ASN A 152 -5.69 10.01 -2.31
C ASN A 152 -7.18 9.65 -2.16
N PHE A 153 -7.87 9.24 -3.23
CA PHE A 153 -9.23 8.71 -3.12
C PHE A 153 -9.27 7.51 -2.15
N ILE A 154 -8.29 6.60 -2.24
CA ILE A 154 -8.24 5.42 -1.38
C ILE A 154 -7.91 5.83 0.06
N GLU A 155 -6.87 6.64 0.28
CA GLU A 155 -6.48 6.98 1.65
C GLU A 155 -7.50 7.91 2.32
N GLN A 156 -7.85 9.02 1.69
CA GLN A 156 -8.66 10.06 2.33
C GLN A 156 -10.15 9.73 2.36
N LEU A 157 -10.72 9.23 1.26
CA LEU A 157 -12.17 8.92 1.24
C LEU A 157 -12.45 7.55 1.81
N ILE A 158 -11.70 6.51 1.42
CA ILE A 158 -12.01 5.14 1.86
C ILE A 158 -11.45 4.88 3.25
N ASN A 159 -10.14 4.98 3.45
CA ASN A 159 -9.49 4.58 4.69
C ASN A 159 -9.73 5.55 5.85
N GLU A 160 -9.71 6.86 5.61
CA GLU A 160 -9.84 7.86 6.69
C GLU A 160 -11.29 8.29 6.98
N GLN A 161 -12.16 8.27 5.96
CA GLN A 161 -13.55 8.71 6.11
C GLN A 161 -14.55 7.55 6.17
N LEU A 162 -14.61 6.69 5.15
CA LEU A 162 -15.67 5.69 5.02
C LEU A 162 -15.54 4.56 6.05
N LEU A 163 -14.40 3.87 6.07
CA LEU A 163 -14.20 2.68 6.92
C LEU A 163 -14.35 2.95 8.43
N PRO A 164 -13.84 4.07 8.98
CA PRO A 164 -14.03 4.38 10.39
C PRO A 164 -15.50 4.63 10.76
N LYS A 165 -16.31 5.16 9.83
CA LYS A 165 -17.75 5.39 10.05
C LYS A 165 -18.58 4.11 10.00
N THR A 166 -18.05 3.07 9.36
CA THR A 166 -18.65 1.74 9.24
C THR A 166 -18.12 0.73 10.25
N ASN A 167 -17.42 1.21 11.30
CA ASN A 167 -16.79 0.39 12.34
C ASN A 167 -15.82 -0.67 11.80
N ASN A 168 -15.19 -0.41 10.66
CA ASN A 168 -14.18 -1.29 10.08
C ASN A 168 -12.79 -0.84 10.53
N ASN A 169 -12.00 -1.77 11.07
CA ASN A 169 -10.64 -1.51 11.56
C ASN A 169 -9.55 -1.94 10.56
N LYS A 170 -9.94 -2.46 9.39
CA LYS A 170 -9.06 -2.77 8.27
C LYS A 170 -8.92 -1.55 7.36
N LYS A 171 -7.90 -1.58 6.52
CA LYS A 171 -7.62 -0.57 5.49
C LYS A 171 -7.38 -1.26 4.16
N PHE A 172 -7.64 -0.54 3.08
CA PHE A 172 -7.10 -0.86 1.76
C PHE A 172 -5.67 -0.33 1.69
N ILE A 173 -4.71 -1.25 1.63
CA ILE A 173 -3.28 -0.92 1.63
C ILE A 173 -2.72 -1.35 0.28
N ALA A 174 -2.04 -0.43 -0.42
CA ALA A 174 -1.37 -0.74 -1.67
C ALA A 174 -0.19 -1.69 -1.39
N LEU A 175 -0.12 -2.77 -2.16
CA LEU A 175 1.07 -3.58 -2.31
C LEU A 175 2.03 -2.87 -3.28
N PRO A 176 3.33 -3.21 -3.28
CA PRO A 176 4.26 -2.68 -4.26
C PRO A 176 3.73 -2.83 -5.70
N ALA A 177 3.71 -1.72 -6.42
CA ALA A 177 3.21 -1.68 -7.79
C ALA A 177 4.14 -2.46 -8.73
N ILE A 178 3.55 -3.10 -9.73
CA ILE A 178 4.26 -3.74 -10.83
C ILE A 178 3.67 -3.17 -12.11
N ASP A 179 4.49 -2.45 -12.87
CA ASP A 179 4.05 -1.72 -14.06
C ASP A 179 2.92 -0.72 -13.71
N GLN A 180 1.88 -0.63 -14.55
CA GLN A 180 0.73 0.26 -14.36
C GLN A 180 -0.39 -0.37 -13.52
N ILE A 181 -0.14 -1.51 -12.87
CA ILE A 181 -1.15 -2.23 -12.09
C ILE A 181 -1.02 -1.91 -10.60
N ALA A 182 -2.11 -1.47 -9.99
CA ALA A 182 -2.24 -1.34 -8.55
C ALA A 182 -2.85 -2.61 -7.97
N ASN A 183 -2.13 -3.21 -7.02
CA ASN A 183 -2.59 -4.36 -6.26
C ASN A 183 -2.83 -3.91 -4.83
N VAL A 184 -4.01 -4.18 -4.29
CA VAL A 184 -4.47 -3.67 -3.00
C VAL A 184 -4.92 -4.82 -2.13
N ILE A 185 -4.47 -4.84 -0.88
CA ILE A 185 -4.88 -5.81 0.13
C ILE A 185 -5.81 -5.15 1.15
N PHE A 186 -6.83 -5.88 1.62
CA PHE A 186 -7.73 -5.39 2.66
C PHE A 186 -7.46 -6.09 3.99
N ILE A 187 -6.79 -5.38 4.90
CA ILE A 187 -6.25 -5.96 6.14
C ILE A 187 -6.09 -4.90 7.25
N SER A 188 -5.99 -5.32 8.51
CA SER A 188 -5.66 -4.39 9.60
C SER A 188 -4.22 -3.89 9.48
N GLN A 189 -3.94 -2.67 9.94
CA GLN A 189 -2.57 -2.12 9.92
C GLN A 189 -1.61 -3.02 10.72
N ASN A 190 -2.04 -3.55 11.87
CA ASN A 190 -1.20 -4.43 12.68
C ASN A 190 -0.80 -5.69 11.91
N ASP A 191 -1.75 -6.30 11.19
CA ASP A 191 -1.47 -7.51 10.45
C ASP A 191 -0.63 -7.19 9.20
N PHE A 192 -0.82 -6.05 8.55
CA PHE A 192 0.08 -5.60 7.48
C PHE A 192 1.55 -5.47 7.97
N GLU A 193 1.76 -4.82 9.12
CA GLU A 193 3.10 -4.69 9.71
C GLU A 193 3.69 -6.04 10.13
N GLN A 194 2.88 -6.95 10.64
CA GLN A 194 3.34 -8.31 10.95
C GLN A 194 3.66 -9.11 9.68
N ALA A 195 2.89 -8.95 8.60
CA ALA A 195 3.17 -9.57 7.32
C ALA A 195 4.51 -9.06 6.73
N LYS A 196 4.78 -7.74 6.80
CA LYS A 196 6.09 -7.17 6.44
C LYS A 196 7.22 -7.78 7.29
N LYS A 197 7.06 -7.82 8.61
CA LYS A 197 8.06 -8.38 9.54
C LYS A 197 8.35 -9.87 9.32
N ASN A 198 7.37 -10.63 8.86
CA ASN A 198 7.54 -12.07 8.57
C ASN A 198 7.96 -12.33 7.11
N GLY A 199 8.18 -11.28 6.31
CA GLY A 199 8.60 -11.41 4.92
C GLY A 199 7.50 -11.88 3.97
N LEU A 200 6.22 -11.74 4.32
CA LEU A 200 5.10 -12.00 3.40
C LEU A 200 4.85 -10.82 2.46
N ILE A 201 5.17 -9.60 2.91
CA ILE A 201 5.04 -8.38 2.11
C ILE A 201 6.41 -7.70 2.05
N PRO A 202 6.83 -7.17 0.89
CA PRO A 202 8.09 -6.44 0.76
C PRO A 202 8.16 -5.22 1.67
N SER A 203 9.37 -4.83 2.06
CA SER A 203 9.60 -3.44 2.46
C SER A 203 9.55 -2.54 1.23
N ASP A 204 9.23 -1.26 1.44
CA ASP A 204 8.90 -0.31 0.37
C ASP A 204 10.07 -0.07 -0.63
N ASP A 205 11.30 -0.49 -0.26
CA ASP A 205 12.53 -0.24 -0.99
C ASP A 205 12.97 -1.38 -1.94
N ILE A 206 12.22 -2.49 -2.06
CA ILE A 206 12.68 -3.66 -2.84
C ILE A 206 12.50 -3.50 -4.35
N PHE A 207 11.42 -2.83 -4.78
CA PHE A 207 10.99 -2.76 -6.18
C PHE A 207 11.09 -1.35 -6.78
N MET A 208 11.59 -0.37 -6.02
CA MET A 208 11.99 0.91 -6.58
C MET A 208 13.37 0.75 -7.22
N GLU A 209 13.39 0.43 -8.51
CA GLU A 209 14.56 0.65 -9.40
C GLU A 209 14.53 2.06 -9.98
#